data_AF-A0AAV9ZUL1-F1
#
_entry.id   AF-A0AAV9ZUL1-F1
#
_cell.length_a   1.000
_cell.length_b   1.000
_cell.length_c   1.000
_cell.angle_alpha   90.00
_cell.angle_beta   90.00
_cell.angle_gamma   90.00
#
_symmetry.space_group_name_H-M   'P 1'
#
loop_
_entity.id
_entity.type
_entity.pdbx_description
1 polymer ?
#
loop_
_entity_poly.entity_id
_entity_poly.type
_entity_poly.pdbx_seq_one_letter_code
_entity_poly.pdbx_strand_id
1 'polypeptide(L)'
;MLEMYHLPLPTHSELFAEALRSPDTVDESDLARWKNEPPFEEDEDSSDPDSAAYLRFTNSLVDVLHGVRLREQNRRDAELREEIQSNGREHLFRRLQQDVLKKRAAWCRVEEIERTGIYHPSHQPREFAMLKHYIQWLGRSICHLYYLYSTSD
;
A
#
# COMPACT_ATOMS: atom_id res chain seq x y z
N MET A 1 16.87 1.92 0.90
CA MET A 1 15.51 1.32 1.03
C MET A 1 14.66 1.99 2.12
N LEU A 2 15.23 2.40 3.27
CA LEU A 2 14.58 3.25 4.30
C LEU A 2 14.14 4.65 3.81
N GLU A 3 14.30 4.99 2.54
CA GLU A 3 13.87 6.29 1.99
C GLU A 3 12.49 6.20 1.31
N MET A 4 12.05 5.00 0.96
CA MET A 4 10.84 4.82 0.13
C MET A 4 9.54 5.19 0.86
N TYR A 5 9.47 5.04 2.18
CA TYR A 5 8.25 5.41 2.91
C TYR A 5 8.04 6.92 3.02
N HIS A 6 9.08 7.73 2.79
CA HIS A 6 8.98 9.20 2.74
C HIS A 6 8.56 9.73 1.36
N LEU A 7 8.55 8.88 0.33
CA LEU A 7 8.13 9.29 -1.02
C LEU A 7 6.71 9.87 -0.95
N PRO A 8 6.48 11.09 -1.48
CA PRO A 8 5.18 11.74 -1.39
C PRO A 8 4.10 10.88 -2.07
N LEU A 9 2.87 11.00 -1.57
CA LEU A 9 1.72 10.41 -2.28
C LEU A 9 1.47 11.22 -3.56
N PRO A 10 0.88 10.61 -4.60
CA PRO A 10 0.59 11.27 -5.87
C PRO A 10 -0.62 12.20 -5.76
N THR A 11 -0.56 13.20 -4.88
CA THR A 11 -1.68 14.12 -4.59
C THR A 11 -2.08 15.02 -5.76
N HIS A 12 -1.27 15.07 -6.81
CA HIS A 12 -1.55 15.77 -8.06
C HIS A 12 -2.32 14.88 -9.07
N SER A 13 -2.45 13.58 -8.82
CA SER A 13 -3.17 12.65 -9.69
C SER A 13 -4.67 12.70 -9.40
N GLU A 14 -5.47 12.92 -10.44
CA GLU A 14 -6.94 12.88 -10.35
C GLU A 14 -7.42 11.49 -9.94
N LEU A 15 -6.81 10.43 -10.49
CA LEU A 15 -7.12 9.04 -10.15
C LEU A 15 -6.86 8.73 -8.68
N PHE A 16 -5.76 9.23 -8.12
CA PHE A 16 -5.49 9.13 -6.69
C PHE A 16 -6.60 9.82 -5.87
N ALA A 17 -6.98 11.04 -6.26
CA ALA A 17 -7.98 11.83 -5.54
C ALA A 17 -9.38 11.21 -5.61
N GLU A 18 -9.75 10.62 -6.74
CA GLU A 18 -11.00 9.88 -6.92
C GLU A 18 -10.99 8.60 -6.10
N ALA A 19 -9.96 7.76 -6.25
CA ALA A 19 -9.80 6.54 -5.46
C ALA A 19 -9.74 6.82 -3.95
N LEU A 20 -9.20 7.95 -3.51
CA LEU A 20 -9.25 8.34 -2.10
C LEU A 20 -10.69 8.65 -1.62
N ARG A 21 -11.54 9.16 -2.49
CA ARG A 21 -12.89 9.66 -2.15
C ARG A 21 -13.91 8.55 -1.97
N SER A 22 -14.01 7.62 -2.92
CA SER A 22 -15.04 6.56 -2.89
C SER A 22 -14.61 5.35 -3.74
N PRO A 23 -15.02 4.12 -3.38
CA PRO A 23 -14.90 2.98 -4.28
C PRO A 23 -15.78 3.09 -5.54
N ASP A 24 -16.76 4.01 -5.58
CA ASP A 24 -17.67 4.16 -6.71
C ASP A 24 -17.16 5.11 -7.81
N THR A 25 -16.03 5.79 -7.59
CA THR A 25 -15.51 6.81 -8.53
C THR A 25 -14.52 6.26 -9.54
N VAL A 26 -13.86 5.14 -9.24
CA VAL A 26 -12.90 4.46 -10.12
C VAL A 26 -13.19 2.98 -10.07
N ASP A 27 -13.03 2.28 -11.19
CA ASP A 27 -13.11 0.82 -11.19
C ASP A 27 -11.89 0.23 -10.46
N GLU A 28 -12.16 -0.47 -9.36
CA GLU A 28 -11.15 -1.10 -8.51
C GLU A 28 -11.06 -2.61 -8.69
N SER A 29 -11.79 -3.19 -9.65
CA SER A 29 -11.89 -4.65 -9.85
C SER A 29 -10.53 -5.32 -10.03
N ASP A 30 -9.65 -4.71 -10.82
CA ASP A 30 -8.30 -5.22 -11.11
C ASP A 30 -7.30 -5.02 -9.95
N LEU A 31 -7.67 -4.29 -8.89
CA LEU A 31 -6.75 -3.99 -7.79
C LEU A 31 -6.60 -5.13 -6.80
N ALA A 32 -7.54 -6.07 -6.77
CA ALA A 32 -7.61 -7.09 -5.73
C ALA A 32 -6.29 -7.87 -5.60
N ARG A 33 -5.69 -8.28 -6.73
CA ARG A 33 -4.42 -9.02 -6.71
C ARG A 33 -3.24 -8.18 -6.21
N TRP A 34 -3.22 -6.89 -6.55
CA TRP A 34 -2.14 -5.98 -6.18
C TRP A 34 -2.22 -5.48 -4.73
N LYS A 35 -3.35 -5.68 -4.07
CA LYS A 35 -3.51 -5.39 -2.63
C LYS A 35 -2.90 -6.46 -1.73
N ASN A 36 -2.68 -7.67 -2.25
CA ASN A 36 -2.12 -8.78 -1.50
C ASN A 36 -0.60 -8.65 -1.36
N GLU A 37 -0.04 -9.40 -0.42
CA GLU A 37 1.42 -9.49 -0.27
C GLU A 37 2.01 -10.22 -1.49
N PRO A 38 3.12 -9.73 -2.08
CA PRO A 38 3.82 -10.47 -3.12
C PRO A 38 4.34 -11.82 -2.58
N PRO A 39 4.60 -12.82 -3.45
CA PRO A 39 4.66 -12.72 -4.90
C PRO A 39 3.27 -12.65 -5.56
N PHE A 40 3.13 -11.71 -6.50
CA PHE A 40 2.02 -11.60 -7.43
C PHE A 40 2.07 -12.72 -8.48
N GLU A 41 0.88 -13.14 -8.90
CA GLU A 41 0.68 -13.95 -10.10
C GLU A 41 1.15 -13.17 -11.34
N GLU A 42 1.61 -13.91 -12.35
CA GLU A 42 2.07 -13.33 -13.61
C GLU A 42 0.92 -12.57 -14.28
N ASP A 43 1.24 -11.41 -14.83
CA ASP A 43 0.25 -10.64 -15.56
C ASP A 43 -0.14 -11.30 -16.89
N GLU A 44 -1.43 -11.59 -17.05
CA GLU A 44 -1.98 -12.14 -18.31
C GLU A 44 -2.11 -11.07 -19.42
N ASP A 45 -1.85 -9.79 -19.12
CA ASP A 45 -1.83 -8.72 -20.11
C ASP A 45 -0.68 -8.90 -21.11
N SER A 46 -1.02 -9.37 -22.31
CA SER A 46 -0.08 -9.60 -23.41
C SER A 46 0.38 -8.31 -24.11
N SER A 47 0.00 -7.13 -23.62
CA SER A 47 0.44 -5.85 -24.18
C SER A 47 1.95 -5.70 -24.04
N ASP A 48 2.57 -5.03 -25.03
CA ASP A 48 4.01 -4.75 -25.01
C ASP A 48 4.38 -3.94 -23.74
N PRO A 49 5.27 -4.47 -22.88
CA PRO A 49 5.65 -3.82 -21.62
C PRO A 49 6.37 -2.48 -21.82
N ASP A 50 6.98 -2.26 -22.99
CA ASP A 50 7.63 -0.99 -23.36
C ASP A 50 6.64 0.01 -23.99
N SER A 51 5.40 -0.40 -24.25
CA SER A 51 4.41 0.48 -24.88
C SER A 51 3.98 1.60 -23.92
N ALA A 52 3.82 2.81 -24.47
CA ALA A 52 3.37 3.96 -23.69
C ALA A 52 1.98 3.73 -23.06
N ALA A 53 1.12 2.89 -23.66
CA ALA A 53 -0.17 2.53 -23.10
C ALA A 53 -0.01 1.68 -21.84
N TYR A 54 0.82 0.64 -21.89
CA TYR A 54 1.11 -0.24 -20.76
C TYR A 54 1.67 0.53 -19.57
N LEU A 55 2.65 1.41 -19.82
CA LEU A 55 3.29 2.22 -18.77
C LEU A 55 2.31 3.22 -18.15
N ARG A 56 1.46 3.88 -18.96
CA ARG A 56 0.41 4.77 -18.44
C ARG A 56 -0.60 4.02 -17.58
N PHE A 57 -1.01 2.83 -18.00
CA PHE A 57 -1.93 2.00 -17.23
C PHE A 57 -1.31 1.55 -15.90
N THR A 58 -0.05 1.11 -15.94
CA THR A 58 0.71 0.75 -14.73
C THR A 58 0.81 1.90 -13.74
N ASN A 59 1.10 3.12 -14.21
CA ASN A 59 1.14 4.30 -13.35
C ASN A 59 -0.26 4.64 -12.78
N SER A 60 -1.30 4.50 -13.59
CA SER A 60 -2.69 4.70 -13.15
C SER A 60 -3.06 3.72 -12.02
N LEU A 61 -2.67 2.45 -12.15
CA LEU A 61 -2.86 1.44 -11.08
C LEU A 61 -2.15 1.85 -9.78
N VAL A 62 -0.90 2.33 -9.86
CA VAL A 62 -0.15 2.79 -8.67
C VAL A 62 -0.85 3.96 -7.99
N ASP A 63 -1.31 4.95 -8.76
CA ASP A 63 -2.03 6.12 -8.23
C ASP A 63 -3.33 5.73 -7.53
N VAL A 64 -4.13 4.88 -8.17
CA VAL A 64 -5.39 4.37 -7.63
C VAL A 64 -5.11 3.58 -6.34
N LEU A 65 -4.13 2.68 -6.34
CA LEU A 65 -3.78 1.90 -5.14
C LEU A 65 -3.32 2.77 -3.97
N HIS A 66 -2.58 3.85 -4.23
CA HIS A 66 -2.27 4.83 -3.19
C HIS A 66 -3.53 5.46 -2.60
N GLY A 67 -4.49 5.86 -3.43
CA GLY A 67 -5.77 6.42 -3.01
C GLY A 67 -6.58 5.44 -2.16
N VAL A 68 -6.77 4.22 -2.65
CA VAL A 68 -7.49 3.14 -1.97
C VAL A 68 -6.90 2.84 -0.59
N ARG A 69 -5.58 2.70 -0.51
CA ARG A 69 -4.90 2.37 0.75
C ARG A 69 -4.98 3.49 1.77
N LEU A 70 -4.87 4.74 1.34
CA LEU A 70 -5.05 5.88 2.25
C LEU A 70 -6.51 5.98 2.71
N ARG A 71 -7.49 5.75 1.82
CA ARG A 71 -8.91 5.68 2.18
C ARG A 71 -9.16 4.60 3.24
N GLU A 72 -8.61 3.40 3.05
CA GLU A 72 -8.73 2.33 4.03
C GLU A 72 -8.02 2.65 5.35
N GLN A 73 -6.85 3.31 5.32
CA GLN A 73 -6.17 3.75 6.54
C GLN A 73 -7.02 4.78 7.29
N ASN A 74 -7.56 5.79 6.60
CA ASN A 74 -8.43 6.81 7.18
C ASN A 74 -9.68 6.18 7.84
N ARG A 75 -10.25 5.15 7.22
CA ARG A 75 -11.37 4.40 7.81
C ARG A 75 -10.95 3.68 9.09
N ARG A 76 -9.83 2.93 9.06
CA ARG A 76 -9.30 2.25 10.26
C ARG A 76 -8.96 3.23 11.37
N ASP A 77 -8.44 4.41 11.03
CA ASP A 77 -8.13 5.48 11.99
C ASP A 77 -9.39 6.11 12.59
N ALA A 78 -10.50 6.18 11.84
CA ALA A 78 -11.80 6.61 12.35
C ALA A 78 -12.36 5.57 13.33
N GLU A 79 -12.40 4.30 12.94
CA GLU A 79 -12.83 3.18 13.79
C GLU A 79 -12.00 3.11 15.09
N LEU A 80 -10.67 3.28 14.98
CA LEU A 80 -9.78 3.30 16.14
C LEU A 80 -10.11 4.46 17.09
N ARG A 81 -10.42 5.65 16.57
CA ARG A 81 -10.78 6.82 17.40
C ARG A 81 -12.09 6.59 18.15
N GLU A 82 -13.09 5.99 17.50
CA GLU A 82 -14.37 5.64 18.13
C GLU A 82 -14.18 4.60 19.24
N GLU A 83 -13.32 3.60 19.01
CA GLU A 83 -13.01 2.57 20.01
C GLU A 83 -12.23 3.13 21.21
N ILE A 84 -11.28 4.04 20.97
CA ILE A 84 -10.59 4.78 22.04
C ILE A 84 -11.59 5.54 22.92
N GLN A 85 -12.55 6.23 22.28
CA GLN A 85 -13.57 6.99 22.99
C GLN A 85 -14.49 6.10 23.82
N SER A 86 -14.79 4.89 23.34
CA SER A 86 -15.73 3.97 23.99
C SER A 86 -15.10 3.14 25.10
N ASN A 87 -13.89 2.60 24.87
CA ASN A 87 -13.29 1.56 25.69
C ASN A 87 -12.01 2.01 26.42
N GLY A 88 -11.50 3.22 26.13
CA GLY A 88 -10.20 3.68 26.61
C GLY A 88 -9.02 3.07 25.84
N ARG A 89 -7.87 3.73 25.94
CA ARG A 89 -6.69 3.44 25.10
C ARG A 89 -5.96 2.14 25.46
N GLU A 90 -5.99 1.72 26.72
CA GLU A 90 -5.20 0.59 27.23
C GLU A 90 -5.53 -0.74 26.53
N HIS A 91 -6.80 -0.95 26.17
CA HIS A 91 -7.24 -2.17 25.49
C HIS A 91 -6.68 -2.32 24.08
N LEU A 92 -6.29 -1.21 23.44
CA LEU A 92 -5.85 -1.16 22.04
C LEU A 92 -4.36 -1.44 21.86
N PHE A 93 -3.58 -1.28 22.93
CA PHE A 93 -2.12 -1.39 22.86
C PHE A 93 -1.66 -2.74 22.31
N ARG A 94 -2.25 -3.83 22.82
CA ARG A 94 -1.92 -5.20 22.37
C ARG A 94 -2.28 -5.43 20.90
N ARG A 95 -3.41 -4.89 20.43
CA ARG A 95 -3.85 -5.04 19.03
C ARG A 95 -2.89 -4.33 18.09
N LEU A 96 -2.59 -3.07 18.36
CA LEU A 96 -1.65 -2.29 17.57
C LEU A 96 -0.27 -2.98 17.54
N GLN A 97 0.10 -3.70 18.61
CA GLN A 97 1.46 -4.25 18.74
C GLN A 97 1.58 -5.48 17.85
N GLN A 98 0.52 -6.29 17.86
CA GLN A 98 0.35 -7.40 16.93
C GLN A 98 0.35 -6.91 15.49
N ASP A 99 -0.29 -5.77 15.18
CA ASP A 99 -0.31 -5.22 13.83
C ASP A 99 1.07 -4.74 13.35
N VAL A 100 1.85 -4.08 14.22
CA VAL A 100 3.24 -3.73 13.92
C VAL A 100 4.08 -4.98 13.69
N LEU A 101 3.95 -6.01 14.54
CA LEU A 101 4.68 -7.26 14.39
C LEU A 101 4.32 -7.98 13.08
N LYS A 102 3.04 -8.05 12.72
CA LYS A 102 2.57 -8.62 11.45
C LYS A 102 3.17 -7.87 10.26
N LYS A 103 3.16 -6.53 10.30
CA LYS A 103 3.72 -5.70 9.22
C LYS A 103 5.24 -5.80 9.14
N ARG A 104 5.95 -5.91 10.27
CA ARG A 104 7.39 -6.19 10.28
C ARG A 104 7.72 -7.57 9.70
N ALA A 105 6.93 -8.60 10.03
CA ALA A 105 7.11 -9.93 9.44
C ALA A 105 6.86 -9.91 7.93
N ALA A 106 5.84 -9.18 7.46
CA ALA A 106 5.61 -8.93 6.05
C ALA A 106 6.81 -8.21 5.41
N TRP A 107 7.38 -7.22 6.08
CA TRP A 107 8.52 -6.46 5.57
C TRP A 107 9.71 -7.38 5.27
N CYS A 108 10.07 -8.26 6.22
CA CYS A 108 11.14 -9.23 6.02
C CYS A 108 10.90 -10.13 4.81
N ARG A 109 9.66 -10.57 4.57
CA ARG A 109 9.32 -11.43 3.42
C ARG A 109 9.41 -10.67 2.10
N VAL A 110 8.89 -9.45 2.05
CA VAL A 110 8.90 -8.64 0.83
C VAL A 110 10.29 -8.13 0.49
N GLU A 111 11.12 -7.82 1.48
CA GLU A 111 12.54 -7.47 1.29
C GLU A 111 13.32 -8.63 0.66
N GLU A 112 13.02 -9.87 1.06
CA GLU A 112 13.61 -11.06 0.45
C GLU A 112 13.15 -11.25 -1.02
N ILE A 113 11.87 -11.01 -1.32
CA ILE A 113 11.36 -11.02 -2.70
C ILE A 113 12.05 -9.95 -3.56
N GLU A 114 12.21 -8.74 -3.03
CA GLU A 114 12.93 -7.68 -3.74
C GLU A 114 14.40 -8.06 -3.97
N ARG A 115 15.07 -8.63 -2.96
CA ARG A 115 16.47 -9.06 -3.02
C ARG A 115 16.71 -10.18 -4.02
N THR A 116 15.78 -11.12 -4.13
CA THR A 116 15.86 -12.23 -5.11
C THR A 116 15.67 -11.75 -6.56
N GLY A 117 15.12 -10.55 -6.77
CA GLY A 117 14.96 -9.99 -8.11
C GLY A 117 13.95 -10.74 -8.97
N ILE A 118 12.95 -11.39 -8.34
CA ILE A 118 11.92 -12.17 -9.04
C ILE A 118 11.19 -11.32 -10.08
N TYR A 119 10.96 -10.02 -9.79
CA TYR A 119 10.41 -9.07 -10.74
C TYR A 119 11.50 -8.21 -11.37
N HIS A 120 11.73 -8.38 -12.66
CA HIS A 120 12.71 -7.58 -13.39
C HIS A 120 12.05 -6.34 -14.01
N PRO A 121 12.55 -5.11 -13.79
CA PRO A 121 11.87 -3.89 -14.24
C PRO A 121 11.71 -3.79 -15.77
N SER A 122 12.55 -4.47 -16.56
CA SER A 122 12.44 -4.50 -18.02
C SER A 122 11.53 -5.61 -18.57
N HIS A 123 11.23 -6.64 -17.79
CA HIS A 123 10.43 -7.79 -18.27
C HIS A 123 9.07 -7.88 -17.57
N GLN A 124 9.00 -7.39 -16.33
CA GLN A 124 7.82 -7.36 -15.47
C GLN A 124 7.70 -5.98 -14.81
N PRO A 125 7.60 -4.89 -15.62
CA PRO A 125 7.57 -3.53 -15.10
C PRO A 125 6.39 -3.28 -14.16
N ARG A 126 5.23 -3.92 -14.39
CA ARG A 126 4.04 -3.73 -13.57
C ARG A 126 4.19 -4.40 -12.22
N GLU A 127 4.55 -5.68 -12.17
CA GLU A 127 4.80 -6.39 -10.91
C GLU A 127 5.90 -5.71 -10.09
N PHE A 128 6.95 -5.24 -10.76
CA PHE A 128 7.99 -4.43 -10.12
C PHE A 128 7.42 -3.14 -9.52
N ALA A 129 6.60 -2.38 -10.27
CA ALA A 129 5.96 -1.17 -9.75
C ALA A 129 5.03 -1.47 -8.56
N MET A 130 4.25 -2.55 -8.62
CA MET A 130 3.35 -2.99 -7.56
C MET A 130 4.11 -3.42 -6.30
N LEU A 131 5.27 -4.09 -6.46
CA LEU A 131 6.17 -4.43 -5.37
C LEU A 131 6.69 -3.16 -4.69
N LYS A 132 7.16 -2.16 -5.46
CA LYS A 132 7.64 -0.89 -4.92
C LYS A 132 6.56 -0.14 -4.16
N HIS A 133 5.36 -0.08 -4.73
CA HIS A 133 4.19 0.48 -4.07
C HIS A 133 3.87 -0.25 -2.75
N TYR A 134 3.89 -1.59 -2.74
CA TYR A 134 3.60 -2.39 -1.54
C TYR A 134 4.63 -2.11 -0.43
N ILE A 135 5.92 -2.10 -0.75
CA ILE A 135 7.01 -1.79 0.20
C ILE A 135 6.83 -0.39 0.78
N GLN A 136 6.58 0.60 -0.08
CA GLN A 136 6.33 1.98 0.34
C GLN A 136 5.16 2.06 1.33
N TRP A 137 4.04 1.38 1.04
CA TRP A 137 2.89 1.40 1.93
C TRP A 137 3.10 0.64 3.23
N LEU A 138 3.85 -0.45 3.18
CA LEU A 138 4.18 -1.21 4.37
C LEU A 138 5.00 -0.36 5.33
N GLY A 139 6.00 0.35 4.82
CA GLY A 139 6.83 1.27 5.61
C GLY A 139 6.01 2.42 6.19
N ARG A 140 5.19 3.07 5.35
CA ARG A 140 4.27 4.12 5.78
C ARG A 140 3.29 3.64 6.86
N SER A 141 2.72 2.45 6.70
CA SER A 141 1.82 1.85 7.69
C SER A 141 2.52 1.61 9.03
N ILE A 142 3.76 1.10 9.00
CA ILE A 142 4.55 0.87 10.21
C ILE A 142 4.85 2.19 10.91
N CYS A 143 5.31 3.21 10.17
CA CYS A 143 5.56 4.55 10.71
C CYS A 143 4.29 5.17 11.28
N HIS A 144 3.16 5.09 10.57
CA HIS A 144 1.87 5.59 11.03
C HIS A 144 1.46 4.97 12.37
N LEU A 145 1.55 3.64 12.49
CA LEU A 145 1.28 2.95 13.75
C LEU A 145 2.25 3.41 14.86
N TYR A 146 3.54 3.55 14.56
CA TYR A 146 4.52 4.08 15.52
C TYR A 146 4.21 5.51 15.99
N TYR A 147 3.70 6.38 15.12
CA TYR A 147 3.27 7.72 15.51
C TYR A 147 2.02 7.69 16.40
N LEU A 148 1.03 6.86 16.06
CA LEU A 148 -0.13 6.64 16.93
C LEU A 148 0.30 6.12 18.31
N TYR A 149 1.36 5.32 18.37
CA TYR A 149 1.97 4.89 19.63
C TYR A 149 2.65 6.01 20.40
N SER A 150 3.46 6.84 19.74
CA SER A 150 4.35 7.80 20.41
C SER A 150 3.68 9.11 20.80
N THR A 151 2.58 9.50 20.16
CA THR A 151 1.80 10.69 20.55
C THR A 151 0.79 10.39 21.67
N SER A 152 1.01 9.31 22.43
CA SER A 152 0.12 8.84 23.50
C SER A 152 0.58 9.17 24.92
N ASP A 153 1.71 9.87 25.08
CA ASP A 153 2.19 10.48 26.35
C ASP A 153 1.79 11.97 26.43
#